data_AF-A0AAT9M607-F1
#
_entry.id   AF-A0AAT9M607-F1
#
_cell.length_a   1.000
_cell.length_b   1.000
_cell.length_c   1.000
_cell.angle_alpha   90.00
_cell.angle_beta   90.00
_cell.angle_gamma   90.00
#
_symmetry.space_group_name_H-M   'P 1'
#
loop_
_entity.id
_entity.type
_entity.pdbx_description
1 polymer ?
#
loop_
_entity_poly.entity_id
_entity_poly.type
_entity_poly.pdbx_seq_one_letter_code
_entity_poly.pdbx_strand_id
1 'polypeptide(L)'
;MSRVTSAPILPATVAAAHLKSCAAELAGAEFNGMDDVQAIVPVLARAQRQLAVALGNLARHADGGPAGGAGVIDLSAAVTALAEVLCAASDAADATADALDESLPLLESLADGDTRS
;
A
#
# COMPACT_ATOMS: atom_id res chain seq x y z
N MET A 1 -29.04 -17.96 11.91
CA MET A 1 -28.87 -16.97 10.83
C MET A 1 -27.84 -15.94 11.30
N SER A 2 -26.57 -16.14 10.96
CA SER A 2 -25.49 -15.22 11.36
C SER A 2 -25.56 -13.96 10.50
N ARG A 3 -25.73 -12.80 11.14
CA ARG A 3 -25.67 -11.51 10.48
C ARG A 3 -24.23 -11.30 10.02
N VAL A 4 -23.99 -11.29 8.71
CA VAL A 4 -22.78 -10.70 8.14
C VAL A 4 -22.91 -9.20 8.39
N THR A 5 -22.36 -8.72 9.50
CA THR A 5 -22.17 -7.29 9.71
C THR A 5 -21.01 -6.89 8.81
N SER A 6 -21.33 -6.39 7.61
CA SER A 6 -20.34 -5.66 6.81
C SER A 6 -19.77 -4.58 7.73
N ALA A 7 -18.46 -4.63 8.00
CA ALA A 7 -17.80 -3.65 8.85
C ALA A 7 -18.10 -2.24 8.32
N PRO A 8 -18.25 -1.22 9.18
CA PRO A 8 -18.38 0.14 8.70
C PRO A 8 -17.13 0.48 7.91
N ILE A 9 -17.28 0.65 6.59
CA ILE A 9 -16.23 1.15 5.71
C ILE A 9 -16.01 2.60 6.15
N LEU A 10 -14.96 2.83 6.93
CA LEU A 10 -14.55 4.18 7.33
C LEU A 10 -14.43 5.04 6.06
N PRO A 11 -14.76 6.34 6.13
CA PRO A 11 -14.48 7.25 5.02
C PRO A 11 -13.01 7.13 4.60
N ALA A 12 -12.72 7.17 3.30
CA ALA A 12 -11.36 7.00 2.78
C ALA A 12 -10.35 7.98 3.40
N THR A 13 -10.79 9.19 3.75
CA THR A 13 -9.98 10.19 4.44
C THR A 13 -9.63 9.79 5.87
N VAL A 14 -10.51 9.09 6.58
CA VAL A 14 -10.25 8.53 7.91
C VAL A 14 -9.26 7.38 7.82
N ALA A 15 -9.43 6.47 6.86
CA ALA A 15 -8.46 5.40 6.60
C ALA A 15 -7.07 5.95 6.26
N ALA A 16 -6.99 6.99 5.42
CA ALA A 16 -5.73 7.66 5.10
C ALA A 16 -5.07 8.32 6.33
N ALA A 17 -5.86 8.91 7.23
CA ALA A 17 -5.35 9.48 8.48
C ALA A 17 -4.78 8.41 9.42
N HIS A 18 -5.46 7.26 9.55
CA HIS A 18 -4.94 6.13 10.32
C HIS A 18 -3.68 5.54 9.70
N LEU A 19 -3.67 5.32 8.40
CA LEU A 19 -2.48 4.87 7.67
C LEU A 19 -1.28 5.80 7.95
N LYS A 20 -1.46 7.12 7.86
CA LYS A 20 -0.43 8.10 8.18
C LYS A 20 0.09 7.93 9.61
N SER A 21 -0.80 7.75 10.59
CA SER A 21 -0.42 7.56 11.99
C SER A 21 0.38 6.26 12.21
N CYS A 22 -0.14 5.14 11.71
CA CYS A 22 0.52 3.84 11.81
C CYS A 22 1.89 3.83 11.11
N ALA A 23 1.98 4.45 9.94
CA ALA A 23 3.25 4.57 9.23
C ALA A 23 4.27 5.41 10.01
N ALA A 24 3.83 6.48 10.67
CA ALA A 24 4.70 7.30 11.52
C ALA A 24 5.18 6.53 12.77
N GLU A 25 4.30 5.75 13.40
CA GLU A 25 4.66 4.87 14.52
C GLU A 25 5.66 3.80 14.09
N LEU A 26 5.43 3.14 12.96
CA LEU A 26 6.33 2.11 12.45
C LEU A 26 7.70 2.69 12.03
N ALA A 27 7.73 3.89 11.47
CA ALA A 27 8.97 4.57 11.12
C ALA A 27 9.83 4.95 12.35
N GLY A 28 9.20 5.10 13.52
CA GLY A 28 9.88 5.36 14.79
C GLY A 28 10.06 4.12 15.67
N ALA A 29 9.67 2.94 15.21
CA ALA A 29 9.76 1.71 15.98
C ALA A 29 11.22 1.26 16.12
N GLU A 30 11.56 0.72 17.29
CA GLU A 30 12.81 -0.01 17.51
C GLU A 30 12.57 -1.49 17.21
N PHE A 31 13.45 -2.11 16.42
CA PHE A 31 13.40 -3.54 16.11
C PHE A 31 14.49 -4.26 16.92
N ASN A 32 14.07 -5.21 17.76
CA ASN A 32 14.90 -5.87 18.76
C ASN A 32 15.39 -7.25 18.31
N GLY A 33 15.62 -7.43 17.01
CA GLY A 33 16.23 -8.64 16.46
C GLY A 33 15.60 -9.09 15.16
N MET A 34 16.03 -10.28 14.71
CA MET A 34 15.58 -10.86 13.44
C MET A 34 14.13 -11.36 13.47
N ASP A 35 13.60 -11.69 14.65
CA ASP A 35 12.18 -12.10 14.81
C ASP A 35 11.23 -10.96 14.43
N ASP A 36 11.57 -9.72 14.81
CA ASP A 36 10.79 -8.54 14.43
C ASP A 36 10.84 -8.33 12.91
N VAL A 37 12.01 -8.50 12.30
CA VAL A 37 12.18 -8.39 10.83
C VAL A 37 11.34 -9.45 10.11
N GLN A 38 11.38 -10.70 10.57
CA GLN A 38 10.58 -11.81 10.02
C GLN A 38 9.08 -11.56 10.16
N ALA A 39 8.64 -10.96 11.27
CA ALA A 39 7.23 -10.65 11.48
C ALA A 39 6.77 -9.45 10.63
N ILE A 40 7.62 -8.44 10.43
CA ILE A 40 7.24 -7.16 9.83
C ILE A 40 7.34 -7.16 8.31
N VAL A 41 8.38 -7.78 7.73
CA VAL A 41 8.59 -7.75 6.28
C VAL A 41 7.40 -8.29 5.47
N PRO A 42 6.79 -9.45 5.81
CA PRO A 42 5.59 -9.93 5.11
C PRO A 42 4.39 -8.98 5.24
N VAL A 43 4.24 -8.34 6.40
CA VAL A 43 3.17 -7.36 6.64
C VAL A 43 3.39 -6.11 5.78
N LEU A 44 4.63 -5.64 5.67
CA LEU A 44 5.01 -4.53 4.81
C LEU A 44 4.77 -4.85 3.33
N ALA A 45 5.18 -6.03 2.85
CA ALA A 45 4.94 -6.44 1.47
C ALA A 45 3.43 -6.40 1.13
N ARG A 46 2.60 -6.97 2.00
CA ARG A 46 1.15 -6.93 1.83
C ARG A 46 0.57 -5.52 1.91
N ALA A 47 1.07 -4.67 2.80
CA ALA A 47 0.65 -3.28 2.90
C ALA A 47 0.99 -2.51 1.61
N GLN A 48 2.18 -2.73 1.03
CA GLN A 48 2.59 -2.12 -0.23
C GLN A 48 1.68 -2.55 -1.39
N ARG A 49 1.28 -3.82 -1.49
CA ARG A 49 0.26 -4.27 -2.47
C ARG A 49 -1.06 -3.52 -2.31
N GLN A 50 -1.52 -3.33 -1.07
CA GLN A 50 -2.76 -2.61 -0.80
C GLN A 50 -2.66 -1.12 -1.16
N LEU A 51 -1.49 -0.51 -0.93
CA LEU A 51 -1.20 0.87 -1.35
C LEU A 51 -1.15 0.99 -2.87
N ALA A 52 -0.53 0.05 -3.57
CA ALA A 52 -0.55 0.00 -5.04
C ALA A 52 -1.99 0.02 -5.56
N VAL A 53 -2.86 -0.87 -5.05
CA VAL A 53 -4.28 -0.89 -5.42
C VAL A 53 -4.98 0.45 -5.14
N ALA A 54 -4.74 1.05 -3.97
CA ALA A 54 -5.34 2.34 -3.61
C ALA A 54 -4.88 3.46 -4.55
N LEU A 55 -3.60 3.52 -4.90
CA LEU A 55 -3.01 4.49 -5.82
C LEU A 55 -3.56 4.31 -7.24
N GLY A 56 -3.65 3.07 -7.73
CA GLY A 56 -4.28 2.76 -9.02
C GLY A 56 -5.76 3.12 -9.07
N ASN A 57 -6.48 3.01 -7.96
CA ASN A 57 -7.87 3.49 -7.85
C ASN A 57 -7.96 5.02 -7.92
N LEU A 58 -7.05 5.72 -7.25
CA LEU A 58 -6.97 7.19 -7.29
C LEU A 58 -6.61 7.68 -8.70
N ALA A 59 -5.67 7.02 -9.38
CA ALA A 59 -5.28 7.34 -10.75
C ALA A 59 -6.47 7.26 -11.72
N ARG A 60 -7.23 6.15 -11.66
CA ARG A 60 -8.44 5.96 -12.50
C ARG A 60 -9.56 6.94 -12.16
N HIS A 61 -9.65 7.37 -10.91
CA HIS A 61 -10.60 8.40 -10.51
C HIS A 61 -10.19 9.78 -11.04
N ALA A 62 -8.90 10.11 -10.98
CA ALA A 62 -8.36 11.35 -11.51
C ALA A 62 -8.58 11.44 -13.03
N ASP A 63 -8.30 10.38 -13.79
CA ASP A 63 -8.45 10.36 -15.26
C ASP A 63 -9.91 10.45 -15.77
N GLY A 64 -10.89 10.54 -14.86
CA GLY A 64 -12.26 10.90 -15.23
C GLY A 64 -13.08 9.74 -15.80
N GLY A 65 -13.08 8.57 -15.13
CA GLY A 65 -14.00 7.46 -15.45
C GLY A 65 -15.43 7.93 -15.76
N PRO A 66 -16.17 7.22 -16.65
CA PRO A 66 -17.17 7.77 -17.56
C PRO A 66 -18.30 8.52 -16.83
N ALA A 67 -18.08 9.80 -16.56
CA ALA A 67 -19.09 10.74 -16.09
C ALA A 67 -19.36 11.70 -17.24
N GLY A 68 -20.41 11.40 -17.99
CA GLY A 68 -20.87 12.22 -19.10
C GLY A 68 -21.12 13.66 -18.68
N GLY A 69 -20.72 14.59 -19.54
CA GLY A 69 -20.98 16.01 -19.34
C GLY A 69 -19.95 16.86 -20.06
N ALA A 70 -20.22 17.14 -21.33
CA ALA A 70 -19.47 18.10 -22.12
C ALA A 70 -19.34 19.44 -21.38
N GLY A 71 -18.10 19.86 -21.13
CA GLY A 71 -17.77 21.22 -20.71
C GLY A 71 -16.97 21.28 -19.42
N VAL A 72 -15.68 20.93 -19.47
CA VAL A 72 -14.72 21.37 -18.45
C VAL A 72 -13.43 21.81 -19.14
N ILE A 73 -13.13 23.09 -18.94
CA ILE A 73 -11.96 23.87 -19.33
C ILE A 73 -10.66 23.13 -18.99
N ASP A 74 -9.70 23.05 -19.92
CA ASP A 74 -8.21 22.89 -19.85
C ASP A 74 -7.52 22.41 -18.54
N LEU A 75 -8.22 21.64 -17.71
CA LEU A 75 -7.74 20.92 -16.54
C LEU A 75 -7.30 19.51 -16.94
N SER A 76 -7.61 19.09 -18.17
CA SER A 76 -7.33 17.74 -18.68
C SER A 76 -5.85 17.42 -18.60
N ALA A 77 -4.94 18.31 -19.01
CA ALA A 77 -3.51 18.00 -19.01
C ALA A 77 -2.93 17.81 -17.60
N ALA A 78 -3.30 18.68 -16.65
CA ALA A 78 -2.84 18.57 -15.27
C ALA A 78 -3.46 17.36 -14.53
N VAL A 79 -4.72 17.06 -14.83
CA VAL A 79 -5.43 15.90 -14.26
C VAL A 79 -4.88 14.58 -14.84
N THR A 80 -4.60 14.53 -16.14
CA THR A 80 -3.92 13.38 -16.78
C THR A 80 -2.52 13.21 -16.20
N ALA A 81 -1.74 14.29 -16.06
CA ALA A 81 -0.41 14.21 -15.43
C ALA A 81 -0.48 13.70 -13.98
N LEU A 82 -1.50 14.11 -13.20
CA LEU A 82 -1.73 13.57 -11.86
C LEU A 82 -2.06 12.08 -11.90
N ALA A 83 -2.92 11.64 -12.83
CA ALA A 83 -3.25 10.23 -13.01
C ALA A 83 -2.00 9.39 -13.36
N GLU A 84 -1.15 9.88 -14.26
CA GLU A 84 0.12 9.24 -14.62
C GLU A 84 1.06 9.11 -13.41
N VAL A 85 1.21 10.17 -12.61
CA VAL A 85 2.03 10.13 -11.38
C VAL A 85 1.47 9.12 -10.38
N LEU A 86 0.15 9.05 -10.22
CA LEU A 86 -0.50 8.08 -9.34
C LEU A 86 -0.35 6.63 -9.84
N CYS A 87 -0.39 6.41 -11.15
CA CYS A 87 -0.07 5.11 -11.76
C CYS A 87 1.39 4.73 -11.50
N ALA A 88 2.34 5.62 -11.74
CA ALA A 88 3.76 5.35 -11.47
C ALA A 88 4.02 5.06 -9.98
N ALA A 89 3.33 5.76 -9.07
CA ALA A 89 3.40 5.48 -7.64
C ALA A 89 2.79 4.11 -7.29
N SER A 90 1.70 3.71 -7.95
CA SER A 90 1.12 2.37 -7.83
C SER A 90 2.13 1.29 -8.22
N ASP A 91 2.76 1.43 -9.39
CA ASP A 91 3.75 0.47 -9.90
C ASP A 91 4.97 0.38 -8.97
N ALA A 92 5.44 1.52 -8.45
CA ALA A 92 6.55 1.55 -7.50
C ALA A 92 6.21 0.85 -6.17
N ALA A 93 4.99 1.03 -5.66
CA ALA A 93 4.53 0.32 -4.47
C ALA A 93 4.45 -1.20 -4.72
N ASP A 94 3.96 -1.61 -5.89
CA ASP A 94 3.88 -3.03 -6.25
C ASP A 94 5.26 -3.67 -6.38
N ALA A 95 6.20 -2.99 -7.05
CA ALA A 95 7.59 -3.43 -7.15
C ALA A 95 8.31 -3.46 -5.78
N THR A 96 7.96 -2.56 -4.87
CA THR A 96 8.46 -2.61 -3.49
C THR A 96 7.92 -3.83 -2.76
N ALA A 97 6.67 -4.21 -3.00
CA ALA A 97 6.10 -5.43 -2.45
C ALA A 97 6.82 -6.68 -2.98
N ASP A 98 7.07 -6.76 -4.29
CA ASP A 98 7.84 -7.85 -4.90
C ASP A 98 9.22 -7.99 -4.26
N ALA A 99 9.96 -6.89 -4.12
CA ALA A 99 11.29 -6.91 -3.50
C ALA A 99 11.27 -7.38 -2.03
N LEU A 100 10.21 -7.06 -1.28
CA LEU A 100 10.04 -7.55 0.09
C LEU A 100 9.69 -9.05 0.12
N ASP A 101 8.81 -9.51 -0.76
CA ASP A 101 8.47 -10.93 -0.89
C ASP A 101 9.69 -11.77 -1.30
N GLU A 102 10.52 -11.26 -2.22
CA GLU A 102 11.78 -11.89 -2.63
C GLU A 102 12.82 -11.98 -1.50
N SER A 103 12.68 -11.16 -0.46
CA SER A 103 13.56 -11.22 0.72
C SER A 103 13.19 -12.32 1.71
N LEU A 104 11.96 -12.87 1.64
CA LEU A 104 11.47 -13.85 2.62
C LEU A 104 12.33 -15.13 2.70
N PRO A 105 12.77 -15.75 1.60
CA PRO A 105 13.65 -16.92 1.66
C PRO A 105 14.99 -16.64 2.34
N LEU A 106 15.50 -15.40 2.25
CA LEU A 106 16.71 -15.00 2.95
C LEU A 106 16.48 -14.91 4.45
N LEU A 107 15.32 -14.40 4.87
CA LEU A 107 14.95 -14.32 6.28
C LEU A 107 14.76 -15.71 6.91
N GLU A 108 14.14 -16.64 6.18
CA GLU A 108 14.00 -18.04 6.60
C GLU A 108 15.37 -18.71 6.79
N SER A 109 16.30 -18.50 5.85
CA SER A 109 17.66 -19.04 5.97
C SER A 109 18.44 -18.49 7.17
N LEU A 110 18.17 -17.26 7.59
CA LEU A 110 18.82 -16.65 8.75
C LEU A 110 18.28 -17.22 10.06
N ALA A 111 16.98 -17.54 10.13
CA ALA A 111 16.36 -18.19 11.29
C ALA A 111 16.89 -19.61 11.53
N ASP A 112 17.04 -20.38 10.44
CA ASP A 112 17.55 -21.75 10.49
C ASP A 112 19.04 -21.85 10.85
N GLY A 113 19.81 -20.80 10.56
CA GLY A 113 21.23 -20.71 10.91
C GLY A 113 21.47 -20.50 12.40
N ASP A 114 20.57 -19.76 13.07
CA ASP A 114 20.67 -19.42 14.49
C ASP A 114 20.35 -20.62 15.40
N THR A 115 19.49 -21.53 14.96
CA THR A 115 19.14 -22.75 15.71
C THR A 115 20.16 -23.90 15.62
N ARG A 116 21.23 -23.74 14.82
CA ARG A 116 22.32 -24.73 14.67
C ARG A 116 23.63 -24.36 15.38
N SER A 117 23.69 -23.22 16.07
CA SER A 117 24.85 -22.79 16.87
C SER A 117 24.67 -23.10 18.36
#